data_AF-A0A917QRI2-F1
#
_entry.id   AF-A0A917QRI2-F1
#
_cell.length_a   1.000
_cell.length_b   1.000
_cell.length_c   1.000
_cell.angle_alpha   90.00
_cell.angle_beta   90.00
_cell.angle_gamma   90.00
#
_symmetry.space_group_name_H-M   'P 1'
#
loop_
_entity.id
_entity.type
_entity.pdbx_description
1 polymer ?
#
loop_
_entity_poly.entity_id
_entity_poly.type
_entity_poly.pdbx_seq_one_letter_code
_entity_poly.pdbx_strand_id
1 'polypeptide(L)' 'MPKSDDLKFSDFTTGEKVRIGVLIARMGKRGLADDGTGRVDLSDLQRRVTRIENQALRRKHGK' A
#
# COMPACT_ATOMS: atom_id res chain seq x y z
N MET A 1 -5.47 12.53 12.16
CA MET A 1 -5.17 12.17 10.75
C MET A 1 -6.18 11.11 10.36
N PRO A 2 -6.89 11.26 9.23
CA PRO A 2 -7.73 10.18 8.72
C PRO A 2 -6.84 8.95 8.54
N LYS A 3 -7.24 7.83 9.14
CA LYS A 3 -6.47 6.58 9.10
C LYS A 3 -6.75 5.89 7.78
N SER A 4 -5.78 5.14 7.26
CA SER A 4 -6.00 4.25 6.10
C SER A 4 -7.20 3.30 6.31
N ASP A 5 -7.57 3.04 7.57
CA ASP A 5 -8.76 2.28 7.99
C ASP A 5 -10.09 2.87 7.48
N ASP A 6 -10.12 4.16 7.15
CA ASP A 6 -11.30 4.82 6.58
C ASP A 6 -11.42 4.59 5.06
N LEU A 7 -10.40 4.04 4.39
CA LEU A 7 -10.42 3.77 2.96
C LEU A 7 -11.07 2.42 2.67
N LYS A 8 -12.08 2.44 1.80
CA LYS A 8 -12.63 1.22 1.20
C LYS A 8 -11.90 0.93 -0.10
N PHE A 9 -11.89 -0.34 -0.52
CA PHE A 9 -11.35 -0.72 -1.82
C PHE A 9 -12.04 0.04 -2.98
N SER A 10 -13.30 0.44 -2.82
CA SER A 10 -14.03 1.29 -3.78
C SER A 10 -13.47 2.71 -3.94
N ASP A 11 -12.74 3.22 -2.95
CA ASP A 11 -12.21 4.60 -2.93
C ASP A 11 -10.92 4.74 -3.79
N PHE A 12 -10.36 3.60 -4.19
CA PHE A 12 -9.21 3.52 -5.09
C PHE A 12 -9.65 3.43 -6.55
N THR A 13 -8.91 4.11 -7.41
CA THR A 13 -9.02 3.94 -8.86
C THR A 13 -8.49 2.57 -9.30
N THR A 14 -8.89 2.12 -10.49
CA THR A 14 -8.41 0.85 -11.07
C THR A 14 -6.87 0.81 -11.15
N GLY A 15 -6.23 1.91 -11.54
CA GLY A 15 -4.76 1.98 -11.61
C GLY A 15 -4.08 1.87 -10.25
N GLU A 16 -4.68 2.44 -9.20
CA GLU A 16 -4.14 2.35 -7.84
C GLU A 16 -4.31 0.95 -7.25
N LYS A 17 -5.45 0.29 -7.50
CA LYS A 17 -5.67 -1.11 -7.12
C LYS A 17 -4.60 -2.02 -7.70
N VAL A 18 -4.31 -1.86 -8.99
CA VAL A 18 -3.25 -2.62 -9.67
C VAL A 18 -1.89 -2.33 -9.03
N ARG A 19 -1.56 -1.06 -8.77
CA ARG A 19 -0.28 -0.69 -8.13
C ARG A 19 -0.14 -1.26 -6.72
N ILE A 20 -1.18 -1.18 -5.90
CA ILE A 20 -1.20 -1.77 -4.55
C ILE A 20 -1.00 -3.28 -4.65
N GLY A 21 -1.74 -3.97 -5.53
CA GLY A 21 -1.59 -5.41 -5.75
C GLY A 21 -0.16 -5.81 -6.14
N VAL A 22 0.47 -5.06 -7.04
CA VAL A 22 1.88 -5.29 -7.43
C VAL A 22 2.83 -5.06 -6.25
N LEU A 23 2.61 -4.01 -5.45
CA LEU A 23 3.44 -3.71 -4.27
C LEU A 23 3.32 -4.79 -3.21
N ILE A 24 2.09 -5.26 -2.92
CA ILE A 24 1.84 -6.37 -1.99
C ILE A 24 2.49 -7.66 -2.51
N ALA A 25 2.35 -7.97 -3.80
CA ALA A 25 3.02 -9.14 -4.38
C ALA A 25 4.54 -9.06 -4.25
N ARG A 26 5.14 -7.88 -4.43
CA ARG A 26 6.58 -7.66 -4.21
C ARG A 26 6.97 -7.78 -2.74
N MET A 27 6.14 -7.28 -1.82
CA MET A 27 6.36 -7.46 -0.37
C MET A 27 6.29 -8.93 0.01
N GLY A 28 5.29 -9.67 -0.49
CA GLY A 28 5.16 -11.11 -0.29
C GLY A 28 6.36 -11.88 -0.84
N LYS A 29 6.79 -11.58 -2.07
CA LYS A 29 8.02 -12.18 -2.64
C LYS A 29 9.26 -11.90 -1.80
N ARG A 30 9.40 -10.66 -1.32
CA ARG A 30 10.51 -10.24 -0.45
C ARG A 30 10.46 -10.90 0.92
N GLY A 31 9.27 -11.02 1.52
CA GLY A 31 9.07 -11.70 2.80
C GLY A 31 9.26 -13.21 2.70
N LEU A 32 8.95 -13.84 1.56
CA LEU A 32 9.27 -15.24 1.30
C LEU A 32 10.77 -15.48 1.10
N ALA A 33 11.49 -14.49 0.59
CA ALA A 33 12.94 -14.51 0.48
C ALA A 33 13.65 -14.12 1.79
N ASP A 34 12.90 -13.74 2.82
CA ASP A 34 13.40 -13.58 4.17
C ASP A 34 13.30 -14.94 4.86
N ASP A 35 14.44 -15.56 5.17
CA ASP A 35 14.52 -16.86 5.85
C ASP A 35 14.11 -16.78 7.35
N GLY A 36 13.11 -15.96 7.68
CA GLY A 36 12.67 -15.67 9.04
C GLY A 36 13.58 -14.71 9.80
N THR A 37 14.51 -14.03 9.13
CA THR A 37 15.53 -13.19 9.79
C THR A 37 15.09 -11.75 10.00
N GLY A 38 14.00 -11.30 9.38
CA GLY A 38 13.52 -9.92 9.45
C GLY A 38 14.45 -8.92 8.74
N ARG A 39 15.41 -9.40 7.93
CA ARG A 39 16.42 -8.53 7.29
C ARG A 39 15.92 -7.88 6.01
N VAL A 40 14.79 -8.33 5.46
CA VAL A 40 14.29 -7.79 4.21
C VAL A 40 13.50 -6.52 4.48
N ASP A 41 14.08 -5.37 4.11
CA ASP A 41 13.43 -4.09 4.25
C ASP A 41 12.22 -3.95 3.30
N LEU A 42 11.03 -3.90 3.91
CA LEU A 42 9.75 -3.67 3.26
C LEU A 42 9.30 -2.19 3.35
N SER A 43 10.04 -1.35 4.08
CA SER A 43 9.64 0.02 4.39
C SER A 43 9.45 0.87 3.13
N ASP A 44 10.29 0.70 2.11
CA ASP A 44 10.10 1.41 0.83
C ASP A 44 8.78 1.02 0.16
N LEU A 45 8.45 -0.27 0.14
CA LEU A 45 7.20 -0.76 -0.47
C LEU A 45 5.98 -0.29 0.33
N GLN A 46 6.05 -0.34 1.66
CA GLN A 46 5.01 0.19 2.54
C GLN A 46 4.81 1.70 2.33
N ARG A 47 5.89 2.49 2.27
CA ARG A 47 5.81 3.93 1.98
C ARG A 47 5.13 4.22 0.65
N ARG A 48 5.33 3.38 -0.37
CA ARG A 48 4.65 3.52 -1.66
C ARG A 48 3.15 3.23 -1.55
N VAL A 49 2.76 2.19 -0.80
CA VAL A 49 1.34 1.91 -0.51
C VAL A 49 0.71 3.08 0.23
N THR A 50 1.34 3.59 1.29
CA THR A 50 0.86 4.75 2.06
C THR A 50 0.70 6.01 1.20
N ARG A 51 1.58 6.23 0.21
CA ARG A 51 1.41 7.36 -0.74
C ARG A 51 0.13 7.22 -1.56
N ILE A 52 -0.20 6.00 -2.01
CA ILE A 52 -1.42 5.72 -2.77
C ILE A 52 -2.65 5.89 -1.87
N GLU A 53 -2.61 5.38 -0.65
CA GLU A 53 -3.67 5.56 0.34
C GLU A 53 -3.91 7.04 0.64
N ASN A 54 -2.85 7.82 0.87
CA ASN A 54 -2.96 9.26 1.09
C ASN A 54 -3.56 10.00 -0.13
N GLN A 55 -3.25 9.57 -1.35
CA GLN A 55 -3.85 10.13 -2.55
C GLN A 55 -5.36 9.81 -2.63
N ALA A 56 -5.75 8.59 -2.29
CA ALA A 56 -7.16 8.20 -2.23
C ALA A 56 -7.90 8.97 -1.12
N LEU A 57 -7.32 9.10 0.08
CA LEU A 57 -7.86 9.88 1.19
C LEU A 57 -8.08 11.34 0.79
N ARG A 58 -7.11 11.96 0.12
CA ARG A 58 -7.24 13.34 -0.37
C ARG A 58 -8.38 13.49 -1.37
N ARG A 59 -8.64 12.53 -2.25
CA ARG A 59 -9.79 12.60 -3.16
C ARG A 59 -11.12 12.39 -2.44
N LYS A 60 -11.14 11.52 -1.43
CA LYS A 60 -12.34 11.22 -0.63
C LYS A 60 -12.77 12.40 0.26
N HIS A 61 -11.80 13.04 0.92
CA HIS A 61 -12.02 14.12 1.89
C HIS A 61 -11.81 15.54 1.31
N GLY A 62 -11.19 15.66 0.13
CA GLY A 62 -11.02 16.93 -0.59
C GLY A 62 -12.23 17.35 -1.41
N LYS A 63 -13.40 16.77 -1.11
CA LYS A 63 -14.71 17.16 -1.63
C LYS A 63 -15.58 17.62 -0.48
#